data_AF-A0A968SUW1-F1
#
_entry.id   AF-A0A968SUW1-F1
#
_cell.length_a   1.000
_cell.length_b   1.000
_cell.length_c   1.000
_cell.angle_alpha   90.00
_cell.angle_beta   90.00
_cell.angle_gamma   90.00
#
_symmetry.space_group_name_H-M   'P 1'
#
loop_
_entity.id
_entity.type
_entity.pdbx_description
1 polymer ?
#
loop_
_entity_poly.entity_id
_entity_poly.type
_entity_poly.pdbx_seq_one_letter_code
_entity_poly.pdbx_strand_id
1 'polypeptide(L)'
;MMIAMIGAALLTVGASPDAGRQAFFDPGISDRGVACATCHEASPEEDTDGLIRAGHSLFDVARRPHWRGDVRRSSLPTVRAAMEPCIEIYMGGLRTKDDGALIARFLEQNVGTGKAPPALVIKPSLEADRDYARPKYLSGDPDRGRKLYYRACHSCHPHGDKEGIAGRVAGLDRARVAANVREGTGLLRGRRDPAAWMAFFGADRLSDDEVADIAAFVEGLGAKAR
;
A
#
# COMPACT_ATOMS: atom_id res chain seq x y z
N MET A 1 24.06 -43.17 44.26
CA MET A 1 23.43 -43.02 42.92
C MET A 1 22.50 -41.81 42.98
N MET A 2 22.95 -40.66 42.49
CA MET A 2 22.12 -39.47 42.32
C MET A 2 21.84 -39.32 40.82
N ILE A 3 20.57 -39.45 40.44
CA ILE A 3 20.11 -39.22 39.07
C ILE A 3 19.87 -37.70 38.96
N ALA A 4 20.77 -37.00 38.27
CA ALA A 4 20.56 -35.60 37.91
C ALA A 4 19.57 -35.54 36.74
N MET A 5 18.34 -35.09 37.02
CA MET A 5 17.40 -34.72 35.96
C MET A 5 17.83 -33.38 35.36
N ILE A 6 18.35 -33.42 34.14
CA ILE A 6 18.57 -32.23 33.32
C ILE A 6 17.21 -31.82 32.77
N GLY A 7 16.61 -30.79 33.36
CA GLY A 7 15.42 -30.15 32.83
C GLY A 7 15.74 -29.43 31.53
N ALA A 8 15.14 -29.88 30.42
CA ALA A 8 15.15 -29.14 29.17
C ALA A 8 14.29 -27.89 29.33
N ALA A 9 14.92 -26.74 29.50
CA ALA A 9 14.27 -25.45 29.32
C ALA A 9 13.91 -25.32 27.84
N LEU A 10 12.62 -25.41 27.50
CA LEU A 10 12.13 -24.94 26.21
C LEU A 10 12.38 -23.43 26.14
N LEU A 11 13.46 -23.05 25.45
CA LEU A 11 13.61 -21.70 24.93
C LEU A 11 12.51 -21.52 23.88
N THR A 12 11.42 -20.84 24.25
CA THR A 12 10.54 -20.23 23.28
C THR A 12 11.38 -19.18 22.55
N VAL A 13 11.88 -19.53 21.37
CA VAL A 13 12.51 -18.58 20.44
C VAL A 13 11.40 -17.61 20.04
N GLY A 14 11.22 -16.54 20.82
CA GLY A 14 10.34 -15.46 20.48
C GLY A 14 10.86 -14.84 19.20
N ALA A 15 10.14 -15.02 18.10
CA ALA A 15 10.58 -14.58 16.78
C ALA A 15 11.04 -13.11 16.78
N SER A 16 12.25 -12.86 16.28
CA SER A 16 12.91 -11.57 16.40
C SER A 16 12.14 -10.46 15.66
N PRO A 17 12.19 -9.20 16.13
CA PRO A 17 11.67 -8.04 15.39
C PRO A 17 12.23 -7.97 13.94
N ASP A 18 13.45 -8.48 13.75
CA ASP A 18 14.11 -8.56 12.45
C ASP A 18 13.38 -9.48 11.47
N ALA A 19 12.82 -10.61 11.94
CA ALA A 19 12.01 -11.49 11.10
C ALA A 19 10.71 -10.82 10.65
N GLY A 20 10.06 -10.06 11.54
CA GLY A 20 8.88 -9.25 11.19
C GLY A 20 9.19 -8.14 10.20
N ARG A 21 10.35 -7.48 10.36
CA ARG A 21 10.84 -6.50 9.39
C ARG A 21 11.12 -7.17 8.05
N GLN A 22 11.81 -8.30 8.02
CA GLN A 22 12.10 -9.02 6.78
C GLN A 22 10.81 -9.38 6.04
N ALA A 23 9.83 -9.95 6.73
CA ALA A 23 8.52 -10.27 6.16
C ALA A 23 7.80 -9.03 5.62
N PHE A 24 7.88 -7.88 6.31
CA PHE A 24 7.26 -6.62 5.84
C PHE A 24 7.72 -6.20 4.43
N PHE A 25 8.98 -6.50 4.07
CA PHE A 25 9.59 -6.15 2.78
C PHE A 25 9.59 -7.30 1.75
N ASP A 26 9.17 -8.50 2.13
CA ASP A 26 9.26 -9.69 1.28
C ASP A 26 7.98 -9.88 0.43
N PRO A 27 8.02 -9.72 -0.90
CA PRO A 27 6.85 -9.98 -1.75
C PRO A 27 6.45 -11.46 -1.78
N GLY A 28 7.36 -12.37 -1.41
CA GLY A 28 7.14 -13.81 -1.40
C GLY A 28 6.16 -14.29 -0.34
N ILE A 29 5.77 -13.45 0.61
CA ILE A 29 4.81 -13.80 1.67
C ILE A 29 3.37 -13.85 1.20
N SER A 30 3.05 -13.33 0.01
CA SER A 30 1.67 -13.19 -0.46
C SER A 30 1.36 -13.90 -1.77
N ASP A 31 0.07 -14.14 -2.01
CA ASP A 31 -0.40 -14.81 -3.21
C ASP A 31 -0.26 -13.95 -4.47
N ARG A 32 -0.28 -12.62 -4.32
CA ARG A 32 -0.10 -11.67 -5.43
C ARG A 32 1.32 -11.18 -5.62
N GLY A 33 2.29 -11.66 -4.84
CA GLY A 33 3.68 -11.23 -4.98
C GLY A 33 3.90 -9.76 -4.58
N VAL A 34 3.08 -9.23 -3.66
CA VAL A 34 3.22 -7.89 -3.09
C VAL A 34 3.58 -7.97 -1.61
N ALA A 35 4.41 -7.04 -1.13
CA ALA A 35 4.75 -6.91 0.28
C ALA A 35 3.97 -5.75 0.91
N CYS A 36 3.96 -5.66 2.25
CA CYS A 36 3.44 -4.47 2.92
C CYS A 36 4.22 -3.21 2.46
N ALA A 37 5.53 -3.35 2.31
CA ALA A 37 6.44 -2.30 1.84
C ALA A 37 6.15 -1.79 0.41
N THR A 38 5.42 -2.56 -0.40
CA THR A 38 5.00 -2.14 -1.74
C THR A 38 4.04 -0.95 -1.67
N CYS A 39 3.20 -0.89 -0.63
CA CYS A 39 2.17 0.13 -0.46
C CYS A 39 2.38 1.03 0.75
N HIS A 40 3.24 0.65 1.69
CA HIS A 40 3.48 1.39 2.92
C HIS A 40 4.97 1.56 3.19
N GLU A 41 5.33 2.73 3.69
CA GLU A 41 6.64 2.94 4.31
C GLU A 41 6.61 2.45 5.78
N ALA A 42 7.77 2.17 6.37
CA ALA A 42 7.92 1.86 7.78
C ALA A 42 8.92 2.79 8.51
N SER A 43 9.49 3.78 7.84
CA SER A 43 10.29 4.85 8.48
C SER A 43 9.43 6.05 8.94
N PRO A 44 9.95 6.89 9.86
CA PRO A 44 9.30 8.14 10.26
C PRO A 44 9.21 9.14 9.10
N GLU A 45 10.22 9.17 8.21
CA GLU A 45 10.17 9.92 6.97
C GLU A 45 9.41 9.15 5.89
N GLU A 46 8.63 9.85 5.08
CA GLU A 46 8.04 9.31 3.85
C GLU A 46 9.08 9.36 2.72
N ASP A 47 8.90 8.54 1.67
CA ASP A 47 9.64 8.65 0.40
C ASP A 47 11.17 8.45 0.54
N THR A 48 11.61 7.64 1.52
CA THR A 48 13.04 7.43 1.81
C THR A 48 13.81 6.78 0.65
N ASP A 49 13.12 6.04 -0.20
CA ASP A 49 13.65 5.38 -1.39
C ASP A 49 13.19 6.04 -2.71
N GLY A 50 12.60 7.22 -2.63
CA GLY A 50 12.09 7.96 -3.78
C GLY A 50 10.76 7.43 -4.34
N LEU A 51 10.09 6.48 -3.67
CA LEU A 51 8.79 5.96 -4.07
C LEU A 51 7.61 6.72 -3.43
N ILE A 52 6.62 7.04 -4.27
CA ILE A 52 5.31 7.53 -3.81
C ILE A 52 4.40 6.34 -3.60
N ARG A 53 4.20 5.96 -2.34
CA ARG A 53 3.34 4.81 -1.99
C ARG A 53 1.88 5.22 -1.82
N ALA A 54 0.94 4.31 -2.14
CA ALA A 54 -0.50 4.56 -1.99
C ALA A 54 -0.92 4.74 -0.52
N GLY A 55 -0.34 3.95 0.37
CA GLY A 55 -0.53 4.06 1.80
C GLY A 55 0.46 5.02 2.44
N HIS A 56 0.05 5.61 3.56
CA HIS A 56 0.95 6.34 4.45
C HIS A 56 1.91 5.39 5.17
N SER A 57 3.00 5.93 5.72
CA SER A 57 3.90 5.21 6.60
C SER A 57 3.16 4.55 7.77
N LEU A 58 3.58 3.33 8.08
CA LEU A 58 3.12 2.55 9.23
C LEU A 58 4.04 2.70 10.45
N PHE A 59 5.07 3.55 10.37
CA PHE A 59 5.79 3.98 11.57
C PHE A 59 4.83 4.59 12.59
N ASP A 60 4.97 4.25 13.87
CA ASP A 60 4.06 4.67 14.94
C ASP A 60 2.60 4.19 14.82
N VAL A 61 2.27 3.25 13.91
CA VAL A 61 0.87 2.81 13.73
C VAL A 61 0.24 2.29 15.02
N ALA A 62 1.01 1.61 15.86
CA ALA A 62 0.56 1.08 17.15
C ALA A 62 0.29 2.17 18.21
N ARG A 63 0.72 3.41 18.00
CA ARG A 63 0.49 4.55 18.92
C ARG A 63 -0.60 5.50 18.44
N ARG A 64 -1.05 5.40 17.19
CA ARG A 64 -2.12 6.24 16.64
C ARG A 64 -3.47 5.92 17.29
N PRO A 65 -4.44 6.84 17.28
CA PRO A 65 -5.81 6.57 17.73
C PRO A 65 -6.66 5.78 16.70
N HIS A 66 -6.22 5.74 15.44
CA HIS A 66 -6.87 5.04 14.33
C HIS A 66 -5.82 4.26 13.53
N TRP A 67 -6.21 3.11 12.96
CA TRP A 67 -5.33 2.32 12.08
C TRP A 67 -5.24 2.89 10.67
N ARG A 68 -6.43 3.21 10.15
CA ARG A 68 -6.71 3.95 8.92
C ARG A 68 -7.56 5.14 9.34
N GLY A 69 -7.44 6.31 8.73
CA GLY A 69 -8.03 7.57 9.24
C GLY A 69 -9.52 7.55 9.66
N ASP A 70 -10.26 6.52 9.24
CA ASP A 70 -11.67 6.22 9.53
C ASP A 70 -11.93 5.00 10.44
N VAL A 71 -10.94 4.13 10.69
CA VAL A 71 -11.09 2.90 11.51
C VAL A 71 -10.46 3.07 12.88
N ARG A 72 -11.31 3.17 13.91
CA ARG A 72 -10.91 3.31 15.31
C ARG A 72 -10.25 2.03 15.83
N ARG A 73 -9.26 2.19 16.71
CA ARG A 73 -8.64 1.07 17.42
C ARG A 73 -9.61 0.24 18.25
N SER A 74 -10.67 0.86 18.77
CA SER A 74 -11.70 0.13 19.51
C SER A 74 -12.49 -0.87 18.66
N SER A 75 -12.55 -0.68 17.33
CA SER A 75 -13.24 -1.59 16.41
C SER A 75 -12.36 -2.77 15.97
N LEU A 76 -11.04 -2.60 15.98
CA LEU A 76 -10.05 -3.63 15.66
C LEU A 76 -8.94 -3.56 16.70
N PRO A 77 -8.97 -4.34 17.79
CA PRO A 77 -8.14 -4.05 18.97
C PRO A 77 -6.64 -4.23 18.77
N THR A 78 -6.20 -4.92 17.71
CA THR A 78 -4.78 -5.25 17.47
C THR A 78 -4.33 -4.79 16.09
N VAL A 79 -3.01 -4.55 15.94
CA VAL A 79 -2.41 -4.25 14.63
C VAL A 79 -2.68 -5.39 13.65
N ARG A 80 -2.57 -6.64 14.10
CA ARG A 80 -2.92 -7.82 13.31
C ARG A 80 -4.35 -7.74 12.76
N ALA A 81 -5.34 -7.50 13.60
CA ALA A 81 -6.74 -7.39 13.17
C ALA A 81 -6.96 -6.25 12.16
N ALA A 82 -6.20 -5.16 12.27
CA ALA A 82 -6.24 -4.05 11.33
C ALA A 82 -5.61 -4.39 9.96
N MET A 83 -4.66 -5.32 9.91
CA MET A 83 -3.98 -5.74 8.69
C MET A 83 -4.79 -6.74 7.87
N GLU A 84 -5.57 -7.62 8.50
CA GLU A 84 -6.27 -8.73 7.80
C GLU A 84 -7.08 -8.28 6.57
N PRO A 85 -7.90 -7.20 6.62
CA PRO A 85 -8.63 -6.76 5.43
C PRO A 85 -7.69 -6.31 4.30
N CYS A 86 -6.54 -5.71 4.62
CA CYS A 86 -5.58 -5.27 3.63
C CYS A 86 -4.85 -6.46 2.99
N ILE A 87 -4.48 -7.46 3.79
CA ILE A 87 -3.90 -8.72 3.32
C ILE A 87 -4.85 -9.40 2.34
N GLU A 88 -6.13 -9.54 2.71
CA GLU A 88 -7.13 -10.18 1.86
C GLU A 88 -7.37 -9.38 0.57
N ILE A 89 -7.59 -8.07 0.69
CA ILE A 89 -7.98 -7.22 -0.44
C ILE A 89 -6.82 -7.02 -1.41
N TYR A 90 -5.61 -6.74 -0.93
CA TYR A 90 -4.49 -6.28 -1.76
C TYR A 90 -3.46 -7.37 -1.99
N MET A 91 -3.16 -8.19 -0.98
CA MET A 91 -2.10 -9.19 -1.06
C MET A 91 -2.61 -10.58 -1.53
N GLY A 92 -3.94 -10.79 -1.50
CA GLY A 92 -4.59 -12.04 -1.86
C GLY A 92 -4.56 -13.11 -0.75
N GLY A 93 -3.99 -12.77 0.41
CA GLY A 93 -3.68 -13.73 1.46
C GLY A 93 -2.18 -13.80 1.75
N LEU A 94 -1.83 -14.25 2.96
CA LEU A 94 -0.47 -14.64 3.30
C LEU A 94 -0.31 -16.14 3.08
N ARG A 95 0.86 -16.54 2.57
CA ARG A 95 1.21 -17.95 2.35
C ARG A 95 1.41 -18.70 3.66
N THR A 96 1.84 -17.99 4.72
CA THR A 96 1.91 -18.53 6.07
C THR A 96 1.15 -17.63 7.04
N LYS A 97 0.52 -18.25 8.05
CA LYS A 97 -0.19 -17.50 9.11
C LYS A 97 0.77 -16.84 10.09
N ASP A 98 2.02 -17.30 10.13
CA ASP A 98 3.03 -16.83 11.07
C ASP A 98 3.57 -15.47 10.64
N ASP A 99 3.72 -15.22 9.33
CA ASP A 99 4.18 -13.92 8.79
C ASP A 99 3.33 -12.75 9.30
N GLY A 100 2.00 -12.93 9.38
CA GLY A 100 1.10 -11.89 9.89
C GLY A 100 1.36 -11.54 11.35
N ALA A 101 1.72 -12.52 12.18
CA ALA A 101 2.08 -12.28 13.59
C ALA A 101 3.45 -11.61 13.72
N LEU A 102 4.41 -11.99 12.88
CA LEU A 102 5.75 -11.39 12.84
C LEU A 102 5.67 -9.92 12.45
N ILE A 103 4.95 -9.61 11.38
CA ILE A 103 4.78 -8.24 10.88
C ILE A 103 4.04 -7.38 11.92
N ALA A 104 2.96 -7.90 12.53
CA ALA A 104 2.25 -7.17 13.58
C ALA A 104 3.18 -6.81 14.75
N ARG A 105 4.01 -7.76 15.21
CA ARG A 105 4.99 -7.52 16.27
C ARG A 105 6.02 -6.45 15.87
N PHE A 106 6.53 -6.51 14.63
CA PHE A 106 7.42 -5.49 14.09
C PHE A 106 6.76 -4.10 14.13
N LEU A 107 5.53 -3.96 13.63
CA LEU A 107 4.82 -2.67 13.62
C LEU A 107 4.46 -2.16 15.02
N GLU A 108 4.23 -3.05 15.98
CA GLU A 108 4.02 -2.69 17.39
C GLU A 108 5.28 -2.12 18.06
N GLN A 109 6.45 -2.56 17.61
CA GLN A 109 7.75 -2.13 18.12
C GLN A 109 8.36 -0.97 17.32
N ASN A 110 7.93 -0.79 16.07
CA ASN A 110 8.42 0.24 15.16
C ASN A 110 7.78 1.60 15.44
N VAL A 111 8.12 2.14 16.60
CA VAL A 111 7.52 3.36 17.17
C VAL A 111 8.60 4.31 17.68
N GLY A 112 8.35 5.61 17.58
CA GLY A 112 9.21 6.66 18.12
C GLY A 112 9.07 6.83 19.63
N THR A 113 10.02 7.54 20.23
CA THR A 113 10.07 7.81 21.68
C THR A 113 9.28 9.06 22.10
N GLY A 114 8.80 9.85 21.14
CA GLY A 114 8.09 11.11 21.38
C GLY A 114 6.62 10.95 21.79
N LYS A 115 5.83 12.03 21.71
CA LYS A 115 4.37 11.94 21.89
C LYS A 115 3.74 11.04 20.81
N ALA A 116 2.62 10.40 21.14
CA ALA A 116 1.85 9.65 20.16
C ALA A 116 1.41 10.60 19.02
N PRO A 117 1.57 10.21 17.75
CA PRO A 117 1.16 11.05 16.64
C PRO A 117 -0.37 11.17 16.58
N PRO A 118 -0.88 12.24 15.96
CA PRO A 118 -2.31 12.36 15.70
C PRO A 118 -2.81 11.26 14.75
N ALA A 119 -4.12 11.19 14.57
CA ALA A 119 -4.70 10.38 13.49
C ALA A 119 -4.16 10.86 12.14
N LEU A 120 -3.78 9.93 11.27
CA LEU A 120 -3.52 10.27 9.88
C LEU A 120 -4.84 10.58 9.17
N VAL A 121 -4.86 11.69 8.44
CA VAL A 121 -6.01 12.13 7.66
C VAL A 121 -5.79 11.70 6.22
N ILE A 122 -6.57 10.70 5.78
CA ILE A 122 -6.67 10.34 4.37
C ILE A 122 -7.56 11.38 3.70
N LYS A 123 -7.16 11.90 2.54
CA LYS A 123 -7.96 12.84 1.74
C LYS A 123 -8.41 12.15 0.45
N PRO A 124 -9.53 11.39 0.48
CA PRO A 124 -10.13 10.87 -0.74
C PRO A 124 -10.34 11.98 -1.78
N SER A 125 -10.01 11.71 -3.05
CA SER A 125 -10.28 12.62 -4.18
C SER A 125 -11.22 11.92 -5.17
N LEU A 126 -12.39 11.53 -4.68
CA LEU A 126 -13.42 10.86 -5.48
C LEU A 126 -14.32 11.87 -6.19
N GLU A 127 -14.68 11.58 -7.43
CA GLU A 127 -15.69 12.35 -8.15
C GLU A 127 -17.09 11.90 -7.74
N ALA A 128 -17.95 12.79 -7.26
CA ALA A 128 -19.24 12.40 -6.71
C ALA A 128 -20.09 11.59 -7.71
N ASP A 129 -20.06 11.97 -8.98
CA ASP A 129 -20.76 11.35 -10.12
C ASP A 129 -19.92 10.33 -10.91
N ARG A 130 -18.68 10.06 -10.48
CA ARG A 130 -17.69 9.20 -11.17
C ARG A 130 -17.30 9.71 -12.57
N ASP A 131 -17.51 10.99 -12.85
CA ASP A 131 -17.01 11.60 -14.08
C ASP A 131 -15.53 11.96 -13.93
N TYR A 132 -14.66 11.08 -14.43
CA TYR A 132 -13.21 11.30 -14.49
C TYR A 132 -12.76 11.86 -15.84
N ALA A 133 -13.68 12.19 -16.76
CA ALA A 133 -13.37 12.88 -18.01
C ALA A 133 -13.34 14.40 -17.86
N ARG A 134 -13.38 14.91 -16.62
CA ARG A 134 -13.33 16.34 -16.32
C ARG A 134 -12.04 17.00 -16.79
N PRO A 135 -12.06 18.30 -17.18
CA PRO A 135 -10.90 19.01 -17.69
C PRO A 135 -9.62 18.90 -16.83
N LYS A 136 -9.75 18.86 -15.50
CA LYS A 136 -8.60 18.76 -14.58
C LYS A 136 -7.75 17.50 -14.77
N TYR A 137 -8.30 16.42 -15.33
CA TYR A 137 -7.55 15.19 -15.62
C TYR A 137 -7.03 15.14 -17.07
N LEU A 138 -7.39 16.11 -17.89
CA LEU A 138 -7.10 16.11 -19.33
C LEU A 138 -5.92 17.00 -19.72
N SER A 139 -5.41 17.86 -18.85
CA SER A 139 -4.37 18.86 -19.17
C SER A 139 -2.97 18.54 -18.64
N GLY A 140 -2.64 17.26 -18.44
CA GLY A 140 -1.35 16.84 -17.88
C GLY A 140 -0.13 16.97 -18.81
N ASP A 141 1.04 17.12 -18.19
CA ASP A 141 2.38 17.10 -18.80
C ASP A 141 2.96 15.68 -18.75
N PRO A 142 3.19 15.03 -19.91
CA PRO A 142 3.67 13.65 -19.96
C PRO A 142 5.11 13.49 -19.47
N ASP A 143 5.96 14.52 -19.49
CA ASP A 143 7.34 14.42 -19.02
C ASP A 143 7.41 14.44 -17.48
N ARG A 144 6.58 15.28 -16.85
CA ARG A 144 6.37 15.20 -15.39
C ARG A 144 5.68 13.89 -15.01
N GLY A 145 4.68 13.50 -15.80
CA GLY A 145 3.95 12.25 -15.65
C GLY A 145 4.83 11.01 -15.66
N ARG A 146 5.82 10.97 -16.56
CA ARG A 146 6.82 9.91 -16.61
C ARG A 146 7.54 9.75 -15.27
N LYS A 147 8.03 10.86 -14.70
CA LYS A 147 8.76 10.83 -13.42
C LYS A 147 7.89 10.31 -12.28
N LEU A 148 6.65 10.80 -12.19
CA LEU A 148 5.68 10.37 -11.19
C LEU A 148 5.30 8.89 -11.36
N TYR A 149 5.08 8.44 -12.59
CA TYR A 149 4.76 7.04 -12.90
C TYR A 149 5.86 6.08 -12.41
N TYR A 150 7.13 6.41 -12.64
CA TYR A 150 8.24 5.58 -12.16
C TYR A 150 8.33 5.51 -10.63
N ARG A 151 7.86 6.53 -9.93
CA ARG A 151 7.86 6.59 -8.46
C ARG A 151 6.62 5.95 -7.83
N ALA A 152 5.47 6.01 -8.50
CA ALA A 152 4.18 5.62 -7.91
C ALA A 152 3.58 4.34 -8.49
N CYS A 153 3.85 4.05 -9.77
CA CYS A 153 3.10 3.04 -10.52
C CYS A 153 3.99 1.89 -11.02
N HIS A 154 5.25 2.19 -11.36
CA HIS A 154 6.11 1.28 -12.11
C HIS A 154 6.46 -0.03 -11.38
N SER A 155 6.49 -0.01 -10.05
CA SER A 155 6.73 -1.20 -9.23
C SER A 155 5.68 -2.29 -9.44
N CYS A 156 4.45 -1.91 -9.79
CA CYS A 156 3.36 -2.83 -10.07
C CYS A 156 3.02 -2.92 -11.56
N HIS A 157 3.08 -1.80 -12.27
CA HIS A 157 2.80 -1.69 -13.70
C HIS A 157 4.11 -1.46 -14.46
N PRO A 158 4.72 -2.51 -15.04
CA PRO A 158 5.90 -2.34 -15.86
C PRO A 158 5.64 -1.39 -17.04
N HIS A 159 6.68 -0.70 -17.48
CA HIS A 159 6.57 0.27 -18.55
C HIS A 159 6.11 -0.39 -19.87
N GLY A 160 5.17 0.26 -20.55
CA GLY A 160 4.72 -0.09 -21.89
C GLY A 160 3.58 -1.10 -21.91
N ASP A 161 3.74 -2.12 -22.75
CA ASP A 161 2.78 -3.18 -23.05
C ASP A 161 2.93 -4.43 -22.16
N LYS A 162 3.92 -4.42 -21.27
CA LYS A 162 4.26 -5.57 -20.42
C LYS A 162 3.28 -5.72 -19.25
N GLU A 163 3.00 -6.97 -18.91
CA GLU A 163 2.33 -7.34 -17.66
C GLU A 163 3.38 -7.54 -16.55
N GLY A 164 3.02 -7.21 -15.32
CA GLY A 164 3.82 -7.46 -14.13
C GLY A 164 2.94 -7.95 -13.00
N ILE A 165 3.18 -7.44 -11.79
CA ILE A 165 2.28 -7.69 -10.65
C ILE A 165 0.86 -7.22 -11.02
N ALA A 166 0.76 -6.05 -11.66
CA ALA A 166 -0.48 -5.53 -12.21
C ALA A 166 -0.49 -5.55 -13.75
N GLY A 167 -1.70 -5.46 -14.32
CA GLY A 167 -1.90 -5.53 -15.77
C GLY A 167 -1.32 -4.35 -16.54
N ARG A 168 -1.25 -4.50 -17.87
CA ARG A 168 -0.73 -3.46 -18.77
C ARG A 168 -1.52 -2.15 -18.64
N VAL A 169 -0.82 -1.03 -18.78
CA VAL A 169 -1.44 0.30 -18.76
C VAL A 169 -1.43 1.01 -20.12
N ALA A 170 -0.64 0.52 -21.10
CA ALA A 170 -0.63 1.09 -22.43
C ALA A 170 -2.02 1.02 -23.09
N GLY A 171 -2.45 2.16 -23.63
CA GLY A 171 -3.74 2.31 -24.32
C GLY A 171 -4.92 2.63 -23.39
N LEU A 172 -4.71 2.81 -22.09
CA LEU A 172 -5.72 3.43 -21.22
C LEU A 172 -5.82 4.92 -21.54
N ASP A 173 -7.05 5.42 -21.65
CA ASP A 173 -7.30 6.86 -21.74
C ASP A 173 -7.12 7.55 -20.37
N ARG A 174 -7.01 8.88 -20.40
CA ARG A 174 -6.74 9.67 -19.18
C ARG A 174 -7.82 9.51 -18.11
N ALA A 175 -9.09 9.47 -18.51
CA ALA A 175 -10.21 9.35 -17.59
C ALA A 175 -10.18 8.00 -16.86
N ARG A 176 -9.84 6.93 -17.59
CA ARG A 176 -9.69 5.59 -17.02
C ARG A 176 -8.51 5.49 -16.06
N VAL A 177 -7.39 6.12 -16.38
CA VAL A 177 -6.24 6.20 -15.45
C VAL A 177 -6.63 6.95 -14.18
N ALA A 178 -7.24 8.14 -14.30
CA ALA A 178 -7.68 8.92 -13.15
C ALA A 178 -8.69 8.15 -12.29
N ALA A 179 -9.68 7.49 -12.91
CA ALA A 179 -10.64 6.66 -12.20
C ALA A 179 -9.96 5.53 -11.42
N ASN A 180 -9.05 4.78 -12.03
CA ASN A 180 -8.35 3.69 -11.36
C ASN A 180 -7.50 4.20 -10.19
N VAL A 181 -6.79 5.31 -10.36
CA VAL A 181 -5.95 5.91 -9.31
C VAL A 181 -6.79 6.41 -8.12
N ARG A 182 -7.96 7.01 -8.37
CA ARG A 182 -8.81 7.59 -7.31
C ARG A 182 -9.71 6.57 -6.62
N GLU A 183 -10.25 5.62 -7.38
CA GLU A 183 -11.20 4.63 -6.87
C GLU A 183 -10.50 3.42 -6.26
N GLY A 184 -9.36 2.99 -6.84
CA GLY A 184 -8.69 1.74 -6.49
C GLY A 184 -9.65 0.55 -6.52
N THR A 185 -9.83 -0.09 -5.37
CA THR A 185 -10.74 -1.23 -5.18
C THR A 185 -12.21 -0.84 -4.99
N GLY A 186 -12.54 0.45 -4.97
CA GLY A 186 -13.87 0.97 -4.63
C GLY A 186 -14.16 0.95 -3.12
N LEU A 187 -13.18 0.57 -2.29
CA LEU A 187 -13.31 0.52 -0.83
C LEU A 187 -13.79 1.84 -0.23
N LEU A 188 -13.33 2.98 -0.76
CA LEU A 188 -13.75 4.32 -0.32
C LEU A 188 -15.22 4.63 -0.58
N ARG A 189 -15.88 3.90 -1.50
CA ARG A 189 -17.32 4.01 -1.76
C ARG A 189 -18.15 2.98 -1.02
N GLY A 190 -17.54 2.20 -0.13
CA GLY A 190 -18.21 1.08 0.53
C GLY A 190 -18.61 -0.05 -0.43
N ARG A 191 -18.12 -0.03 -1.68
CA ARG A 191 -18.41 -1.06 -2.69
C ARG A 191 -17.10 -1.59 -3.24
N ARG A 192 -16.64 -2.71 -2.68
CA ARG A 192 -15.49 -3.45 -3.20
C ARG A 192 -15.82 -4.04 -4.57
N ASP A 193 -15.00 -3.74 -5.56
CA ASP A 193 -14.96 -4.52 -6.79
C ASP A 193 -14.02 -5.71 -6.56
N PRO A 194 -14.52 -6.97 -6.58
CA PRO A 194 -13.68 -8.15 -6.33
C PRO A 194 -12.63 -8.37 -7.43
N ALA A 195 -12.80 -7.80 -8.63
CA ALA A 195 -11.82 -7.86 -9.70
C ALA A 195 -10.75 -6.76 -9.57
N ALA A 196 -11.00 -5.71 -8.78
CA ALA A 196 -10.05 -4.64 -8.54
C ALA A 196 -9.31 -4.85 -7.21
N TRP A 197 -7.99 -4.95 -7.28
CA TRP A 197 -7.11 -5.01 -6.10
C TRP A 197 -6.04 -3.90 -6.13
N MET A 198 -6.16 -2.91 -7.02
CA MET A 198 -5.29 -1.74 -7.03
C MET A 198 -5.60 -0.84 -5.83
N ALA A 199 -4.58 -0.40 -5.10
CA ALA A 199 -4.74 0.60 -4.05
C ALA A 199 -5.10 1.97 -4.62
N PHE A 200 -5.96 2.72 -3.93
CA PHE A 200 -6.28 4.10 -4.30
C PHE A 200 -5.16 5.05 -3.83
N PHE A 201 -5.02 6.18 -4.52
CA PHE A 201 -4.21 7.30 -4.08
C PHE A 201 -5.12 8.50 -3.77
N GLY A 202 -5.11 8.94 -2.52
CA GLY A 202 -5.78 10.17 -2.09
C GLY A 202 -5.08 11.43 -2.61
N ALA A 203 -5.72 12.59 -2.49
CA ALA A 203 -5.14 13.90 -2.80
C ALA A 203 -3.93 14.24 -1.92
N ASP A 204 -3.80 13.58 -0.77
CA ASP A 204 -2.65 13.64 0.13
C ASP A 204 -1.43 12.84 -0.38
N ARG A 205 -1.60 11.96 -1.37
CA ARG A 205 -0.52 11.16 -1.97
C ARG A 205 -0.18 11.57 -3.40
N LEU A 206 -1.21 11.85 -4.20
CA LEU A 206 -1.09 12.41 -5.55
C LEU A 206 -2.17 13.48 -5.71
N SER A 207 -1.78 14.71 -6.00
CA SER A 207 -2.70 15.78 -6.37
C SER A 207 -3.42 15.49 -7.71
N ASP A 208 -4.48 16.23 -8.01
CA ASP A 208 -5.19 16.03 -9.29
C ASP A 208 -4.32 16.35 -10.50
N ASP A 209 -3.45 17.37 -10.39
CA ASP A 209 -2.49 17.72 -11.44
C ASP A 209 -1.45 16.60 -11.65
N GLU A 210 -0.95 15.99 -10.58
CA GLU A 210 -0.03 14.85 -10.69
C GLU A 210 -0.71 13.62 -11.31
N VAL A 211 -1.98 13.39 -11.00
CA VAL A 211 -2.76 12.33 -11.67
C VAL A 211 -2.98 12.65 -13.14
N ALA A 212 -3.25 13.91 -13.50
CA ALA A 212 -3.37 14.33 -14.88
C ALA A 212 -2.06 14.14 -15.66
N ASP A 213 -0.92 14.51 -15.05
CA ASP A 213 0.42 14.31 -15.61
C ASP A 213 0.68 12.80 -15.86
N ILE A 214 0.44 11.94 -14.87
CA ILE A 214 0.56 10.47 -15.01
C ILE A 214 -0.34 9.95 -16.13
N ALA A 215 -1.60 10.39 -16.16
CA ALA A 215 -2.58 9.99 -17.16
C ALA A 215 -2.13 10.37 -18.58
N ALA A 216 -1.58 11.58 -18.77
CA ALA A 216 -1.03 12.02 -20.04
C ALA A 216 0.16 11.15 -20.49
N PHE A 217 1.04 10.77 -19.57
CA PHE A 217 2.15 9.86 -19.87
C PHE A 217 1.65 8.46 -20.27
N VAL A 218 0.73 7.87 -19.50
CA VAL A 218 0.21 6.51 -19.72
C VAL A 218 -0.53 6.40 -21.05
N GLU A 219 -1.36 7.38 -21.39
CA GLU A 219 -2.05 7.45 -22.68
C GLU A 219 -1.03 7.45 -23.84
N GLY A 220 0.05 8.21 -23.69
CA GLY A 220 1.14 8.29 -24.67
C GLY A 220 1.93 6.97 -24.88
N LEU A 221 1.84 6.01 -23.95
CA LEU A 221 2.47 4.69 -24.11
C LEU A 221 1.82 3.88 -25.23
N GLY A 222 0.49 4.00 -25.39
CA GLY A 222 -0.26 3.26 -26.41
C GLY A 222 0.00 3.74 -27.84
N ALA A 223 0.39 5.00 -28.01
CA ALA A 223 0.70 5.59 -29.31
C ALA A 223 2.05 5.13 -29.88
N LYS A 224 2.97 4.65 -29.04
CA LYS A 224 4.31 4.18 -29.43
C LYS A 224 4.40 2.67 -29.66
N ALA A 225 3.36 1.92 -29.32
CA ALA A 225 3.28 0.47 -29.46
C ALA A 225 2.56 0.01 -30.76
N ARG A 226 2.24 0.95 -31.65
CA ARG A 226 1.60 0.70 -32.96
C ARG A 226 2.57 0.96 -34.09
#